data_AF-A0A1V2RLW2-F1
#
_entry.id   AF-A0A1V2RLW2-F1
#
_cell.length_a   1.000
_cell.length_b   1.000
_cell.length_c   1.000
_cell.angle_alpha   90.00
_cell.angle_beta   90.00
_cell.angle_gamma   90.00
#
_symmetry.space_group_name_H-M   'P 1'
#
loop_
_entity.id
_entity.type
_entity.pdbx_description
1 polymer ?
#
loop_
_entity_poly.entity_id
_entity_poly.type
_entity_poly.pdbx_seq_one_letter_code
_entity_poly.pdbx_strand_id
1 'polypeptide(L)'
;MFTEYELQLRERFLAAPVTPAPPPWQAVFRPRTGLPIGGLLGIGFASHPQESHDLVMVISQGGHGVFDTVTGALLARDRDPDADICDPTGPFLTCPGIGPLTGTQVRIAGLHGGGLHSTTEDGWSVDVVSPDWPHHRVLLSIDGGLCHGPAGGDWWLIHHATHAPLRTTGFSPSGHTLAVATSTHLTLLTRVPSPVDEPPIDGRPRTHPALGRLPH
;
A
#
# COMPACT_ATOMS: atom_id res chain seq x y z
N MET A 1 7.54 15.10 31.09
CA MET A 1 6.53 14.43 31.93
C MET A 1 5.29 14.32 31.06
N PHE A 2 4.75 13.12 30.85
CA PHE A 2 3.52 12.97 30.07
C PHE A 2 2.32 13.41 30.91
N THR A 3 1.38 14.09 30.28
CA THR A 3 0.05 14.39 30.81
C THR A 3 -0.76 13.10 30.93
N GLU A 4 -1.79 13.13 31.77
CA GLU A 4 -2.72 12.00 31.89
C GLU A 4 -3.38 11.66 30.55
N TYR A 5 -3.72 12.68 29.75
CA TYR A 5 -4.26 12.51 28.41
C TYR A 5 -3.29 11.76 27.48
N GLU A 6 -2.01 12.14 27.46
CA GLU A 6 -0.99 11.47 26.63
C GLU A 6 -0.79 10.01 27.06
N LEU A 7 -0.83 9.72 28.36
CA LEU A 7 -0.74 8.35 28.87
C LEU A 7 -1.96 7.52 28.46
N GLN A 8 -3.18 8.05 28.60
CA GLN A 8 -4.39 7.35 28.17
C GLN A 8 -4.39 7.08 26.67
N LEU A 9 -3.97 8.05 25.86
CA LEU A 9 -3.88 7.89 24.41
C LEU A 9 -2.82 6.86 24.01
N ARG A 10 -1.67 6.88 24.69
CA ARG A 10 -0.60 5.89 24.52
C ARG A 10 -1.10 4.47 24.81
N GLU A 11 -1.70 4.25 25.97
CA GLU A 11 -2.21 2.91 26.35
C GLU A 11 -3.31 2.44 25.38
N ARG A 12 -4.15 3.34 24.89
CA ARG A 12 -5.15 3.03 23.86
C ARG A 12 -4.53 2.55 22.55
N PHE A 13 -3.46 3.18 22.07
CA PHE A 13 -2.76 2.73 20.87
C PHE A 13 -2.00 1.40 21.08
N LEU A 14 -1.47 1.17 22.29
CA LEU A 14 -0.77 -0.07 22.62
C LEU A 14 -1.73 -1.26 22.74
N ALA A 15 -2.91 -1.05 23.32
CA ALA A 15 -3.93 -2.08 23.51
C ALA A 15 -4.70 -2.44 22.23
N ALA A 16 -4.67 -1.59 21.20
CA ALA A 16 -5.38 -1.85 19.95
C ALA A 16 -4.79 -3.07 19.21
N PRO A 17 -5.62 -4.07 18.85
CA PRO A 17 -5.16 -5.21 18.07
C PRO A 17 -4.91 -4.80 16.62
N VAL A 18 -3.95 -5.47 15.97
CA VAL A 18 -3.80 -5.35 14.51
C VAL A 18 -4.98 -6.06 13.84
N THR A 19 -5.72 -5.35 13.01
CA THR A 19 -6.87 -5.89 12.26
C THR A 19 -6.67 -5.70 10.76
N PRO A 20 -7.30 -6.53 9.92
CA PRO A 20 -7.44 -6.20 8.51
C PRO A 20 -8.08 -4.81 8.33
N ALA A 21 -7.77 -4.14 7.22
CA ALA A 21 -8.49 -2.94 6.85
C ALA A 21 -9.99 -3.25 6.65
N PRO A 22 -10.90 -2.37 7.09
CA PRO A 22 -12.33 -2.55 6.92
C PRO A 22 -12.73 -2.39 5.44
N PRO A 23 -13.94 -2.85 5.04
CA PRO A 23 -14.54 -2.43 3.78
C PRO A 23 -14.52 -0.90 3.64
N PRO A 24 -14.27 -0.36 2.43
CA PRO A 24 -14.18 -1.06 1.15
C PRO A 24 -12.79 -1.60 0.81
N TRP A 25 -11.81 -1.49 1.72
CA TRP A 25 -10.41 -1.83 1.44
C TRP A 25 -10.17 -3.33 1.35
N GLN A 26 -9.45 -3.74 0.31
CA GLN A 26 -9.12 -5.12 0.00
C GLN A 26 -7.63 -5.26 -0.29
N ALA A 27 -7.00 -6.31 0.25
CA ALA A 27 -5.60 -6.58 -0.02
C ALA A 27 -5.39 -7.00 -1.48
N VAL A 28 -4.49 -6.29 -2.16
CA VAL A 28 -4.15 -6.52 -3.57
C VAL A 28 -3.33 -7.80 -3.73
N PHE A 29 -2.33 -7.99 -2.86
CA PHE A 29 -1.44 -9.16 -2.93
C PHE A 29 -2.01 -10.37 -2.21
N ARG A 30 -1.64 -11.55 -2.70
CA ARG A 30 -1.82 -12.83 -2.00
C ARG A 30 -0.44 -13.45 -1.72
N PRO A 31 -0.10 -13.80 -0.46
CA PRO A 31 -0.90 -13.66 0.76
C PRO A 31 -1.12 -12.20 1.19
N ARG A 32 -2.17 -11.94 1.98
CA ARG A 32 -2.60 -10.58 2.42
C ARG A 32 -1.55 -9.81 3.24
N THR A 33 -0.48 -10.48 3.66
CA THR A 33 0.66 -9.91 4.39
C THR A 33 1.51 -8.97 3.53
N GLY A 34 1.27 -8.92 2.22
CA GLY A 34 2.00 -8.06 1.28
C GLY A 34 3.04 -8.81 0.47
N LEU A 35 3.62 -8.10 -0.50
CA LEU A 35 4.67 -8.59 -1.38
C LEU A 35 6.05 -8.39 -0.72
N PRO A 36 6.87 -9.45 -0.57
CA PRO A 36 8.24 -9.30 -0.08
C PRO A 36 9.09 -8.54 -1.10
N ILE A 37 9.70 -7.43 -0.66
CA ILE A 37 10.63 -6.61 -1.43
C ILE A 37 11.82 -6.29 -0.53
N GLY A 38 12.88 -7.09 -0.66
CA GLY A 38 14.10 -6.91 0.13
C GLY A 38 14.78 -5.58 -0.16
N GLY A 39 15.08 -4.82 0.89
CA GLY A 39 15.78 -3.54 0.76
C GLY A 39 14.95 -2.47 0.08
N LEU A 40 13.62 -2.46 0.28
CA LEU A 40 12.76 -1.38 -0.21
C LEU A 40 13.21 -0.04 0.37
N LEU A 41 13.42 0.92 -0.51
CA LEU A 41 13.88 2.27 -0.20
C LEU A 41 12.70 3.24 -0.20
N GLY A 42 11.84 3.18 -1.21
CA GLY A 42 10.66 4.01 -1.29
C GLY A 42 9.70 3.57 -2.39
N ILE A 43 8.56 4.24 -2.46
CA ILE A 43 7.55 4.03 -3.49
C ILE A 43 7.00 5.36 -3.99
N GLY A 44 6.44 5.36 -5.19
CA GLY A 44 5.73 6.50 -5.74
C GLY A 44 4.57 6.06 -6.62
N PHE A 45 3.49 6.85 -6.62
CA PHE A 45 2.34 6.60 -7.49
C PHE A 45 2.42 7.45 -8.76
N ALA A 46 1.88 6.91 -9.85
CA ALA A 46 1.66 7.62 -11.09
C ALA A 46 0.41 7.06 -11.78
N SER A 47 -0.28 7.89 -12.56
CA SER A 47 -1.47 7.45 -13.30
C SER A 47 -1.12 6.46 -14.40
N HIS A 48 -1.96 5.44 -14.60
CA HIS A 48 -1.82 4.57 -15.76
C HIS A 48 -2.11 5.37 -17.05
N PRO A 49 -1.29 5.28 -18.11
CA PRO A 49 -1.52 6.09 -19.32
C PRO A 49 -2.79 5.70 -20.09
N GLN A 50 -3.23 4.44 -19.96
CA GLN A 50 -4.37 3.88 -20.68
C GLN A 50 -5.57 3.52 -19.79
N GLU A 51 -5.39 3.49 -18.46
CA GLU A 51 -6.40 2.99 -17.52
C GLU A 51 -6.64 4.04 -16.44
N SER A 52 -7.79 3.99 -15.75
CA SER A 52 -8.20 5.04 -14.82
C SER A 52 -7.63 4.88 -13.41
N HIS A 53 -6.86 3.83 -13.14
CA HIS A 53 -6.27 3.59 -11.82
C HIS A 53 -4.77 3.87 -11.79
N ASP A 54 -4.24 3.95 -10.58
CA ASP A 54 -2.84 4.28 -10.35
C ASP A 54 -1.93 3.06 -10.54
N LEU A 55 -0.69 3.32 -10.92
CA LEU A 55 0.44 2.42 -10.82
C LEU A 55 1.30 2.81 -9.63
N VAL A 56 1.96 1.83 -9.03
CA VAL A 56 2.98 2.08 -7.99
C VAL A 56 4.34 1.65 -8.49
N MET A 57 5.28 2.58 -8.52
CA MET A 57 6.69 2.32 -8.75
C MET A 57 7.36 2.07 -7.40
N VAL A 58 8.19 1.04 -7.34
CA VAL A 58 8.96 0.64 -6.16
C VAL A 58 10.44 0.79 -6.45
N ILE A 59 11.13 1.45 -5.52
CA ILE A 59 12.58 1.61 -5.51
C ILE A 59 13.14 0.69 -4.42
N SER A 60 14.00 -0.25 -4.80
CA SER A 60 14.65 -1.17 -3.88
C SER A 60 16.13 -1.33 -4.19
N GLN A 61 16.90 -1.86 -3.24
CA GLN A 61 18.30 -2.21 -3.46
C GLN A 61 18.50 -3.24 -4.59
N GLY A 62 17.49 -4.07 -4.88
CA GLY A 62 17.51 -5.00 -6.01
C GLY A 62 17.12 -4.37 -7.34
N GLY A 63 16.94 -3.06 -7.41
CA GLY A 63 16.45 -2.32 -8.57
C GLY A 63 14.97 -1.92 -8.47
N HIS A 64 14.40 -1.50 -9.60
CA HIS A 64 13.08 -0.88 -9.67
C HIS A 64 12.02 -1.81 -10.23
N GLY A 65 10.77 -1.63 -9.78
CA GLY A 65 9.61 -2.35 -10.31
C GLY A 65 8.38 -1.44 -10.41
N VAL A 66 7.48 -1.74 -11.32
CA VAL A 66 6.18 -1.07 -11.45
C VAL A 66 5.08 -2.11 -11.31
N PHE A 67 4.15 -1.86 -10.40
CA PHE A 67 3.03 -2.75 -10.13
C PHE A 67 1.71 -2.06 -10.42
N ASP A 68 0.78 -2.85 -10.93
CA ASP A 68 -0.63 -2.49 -11.00
C ASP A 68 -1.24 -2.49 -9.58
N THR A 69 -1.90 -1.39 -9.20
CA THR A 69 -2.41 -1.23 -7.83
C THR A 69 -3.73 -1.94 -7.57
N VAL A 70 -4.41 -2.43 -8.60
CA VAL A 70 -5.69 -3.15 -8.48
C VAL A 70 -5.47 -4.66 -8.50
N THR A 71 -4.63 -5.14 -9.42
CA THR A 71 -4.37 -6.55 -9.66
C THR A 71 -3.11 -7.07 -8.96
N GLY A 72 -2.19 -6.17 -8.59
CA GLY A 72 -0.89 -6.53 -8.04
C GLY A 72 0.09 -7.08 -9.08
N ALA A 73 -0.24 -7.04 -10.37
CA ALA A 73 0.62 -7.54 -11.43
C ALA A 73 1.91 -6.70 -11.53
N LEU A 74 3.05 -7.37 -11.66
CA LEU A 74 4.32 -6.72 -11.98
C LEU A 74 4.34 -6.38 -13.48
N LEU A 75 4.25 -5.09 -13.81
CA LEU A 75 4.18 -4.60 -15.19
C LEU A 75 5.56 -4.31 -15.79
N ALA A 76 6.52 -3.91 -14.96
CA ALA A 76 7.89 -3.66 -15.40
C ALA A 76 8.89 -3.92 -14.28
N ARG A 77 10.10 -4.33 -14.65
CA ARG A 77 11.19 -4.60 -13.71
C ARG A 77 12.54 -4.26 -14.33
N ASP A 78 13.30 -3.44 -13.62
CA ASP A 78 14.69 -3.11 -13.96
C ASP A 78 15.61 -3.48 -12.78
N ARG A 79 16.50 -4.46 -12.99
CA ARG A 79 17.38 -4.99 -11.93
C ARG A 79 18.65 -4.17 -11.73
N ASP A 80 19.02 -3.34 -12.69
CA ASP A 80 20.27 -2.60 -12.69
C ASP A 80 20.03 -1.16 -13.18
N PRO A 81 19.20 -0.39 -12.45
CA PRO A 81 18.92 0.99 -12.81
C PRO A 81 20.18 1.84 -12.62
N ASP A 82 20.44 2.76 -13.54
CA ASP A 82 21.57 3.69 -13.47
C ASP A 82 21.48 4.54 -12.19
N ALA A 83 22.39 4.30 -11.24
CA ALA A 83 22.35 4.92 -9.92
C ALA A 83 22.45 6.46 -9.96
N ASP A 84 23.15 7.02 -10.96
CA ASP A 84 23.32 8.48 -11.07
C ASP A 84 22.03 9.17 -11.52
N ILE A 85 21.12 8.43 -12.16
CA ILE A 85 19.89 8.94 -12.76
C ILE A 85 18.65 8.53 -11.94
N CYS A 86 18.72 7.36 -11.31
CA CYS A 86 17.57 6.66 -10.76
C CYS A 86 17.53 6.64 -9.22
N ASP A 87 18.51 7.23 -8.53
CA ASP A 87 18.48 7.38 -7.07
C ASP A 87 17.64 8.60 -6.63
N PRO A 88 16.60 8.43 -5.80
CA PRO A 88 15.74 9.52 -5.35
C PRO A 88 16.39 10.34 -4.21
N THR A 89 17.63 10.80 -4.39
CA THR A 89 18.39 11.61 -3.41
C THR A 89 18.46 13.09 -3.78
N GLY A 90 18.02 13.45 -4.99
CA GLY A 90 17.94 14.83 -5.45
C GLY A 90 16.83 15.66 -4.77
N PRO A 91 16.81 16.99 -4.97
CA PRO A 91 15.91 17.91 -4.26
C PRO A 91 14.42 17.66 -4.50
N PHE A 92 14.06 16.97 -5.59
CA PHE A 92 12.68 16.65 -5.95
C PHE A 92 12.25 15.25 -5.50
N LEU A 93 13.18 14.43 -5.01
CA LEU A 93 12.94 13.03 -4.61
C LEU A 93 12.21 12.24 -5.71
N THR A 94 12.63 12.39 -6.97
CA THR A 94 11.99 11.75 -8.13
C THR A 94 12.88 10.70 -8.77
N CYS A 95 12.27 9.69 -9.37
CA CYS A 95 12.93 8.74 -10.27
C CYS A 95 12.24 8.76 -11.64
N PRO A 96 12.97 8.55 -12.75
CA PRO A 96 12.36 8.28 -14.04
C PRO A 96 11.54 7.00 -13.99
N GLY A 97 10.32 7.05 -14.52
CA GLY A 97 9.45 5.90 -14.65
C GLY A 97 9.97 4.87 -15.65
N ILE A 98 9.65 3.60 -15.41
CA ILE A 98 9.99 2.47 -16.27
C ILE A 98 8.73 1.81 -16.85
N GLY A 99 8.88 1.11 -17.98
CA GLY A 99 7.78 0.39 -18.63
C GLY A 99 6.60 1.34 -18.96
N PRO A 100 5.37 1.08 -18.46
CA PRO A 100 4.23 1.96 -18.70
C PRO A 100 4.44 3.42 -18.26
N LEU A 101 5.37 3.68 -17.33
CA LEU A 101 5.65 5.01 -16.80
C LEU A 101 6.83 5.71 -17.49
N THR A 102 7.39 5.13 -18.56
CA THR A 102 8.50 5.75 -19.31
C THR A 102 8.14 7.15 -19.79
N GLY A 103 9.03 8.11 -19.54
CA GLY A 103 8.82 9.52 -19.83
C GLY A 103 8.16 10.33 -18.71
N THR A 104 7.74 9.68 -17.61
CA THR A 104 7.18 10.35 -16.43
C THR A 104 8.23 10.40 -15.31
N GLN A 105 8.30 11.52 -14.57
CA GLN A 105 9.05 11.61 -13.32
C GLN A 105 8.15 11.25 -12.15
N VAL A 106 8.47 10.17 -11.44
CA VAL A 106 7.67 9.67 -10.31
C VAL A 106 8.25 10.20 -9.01
N ARG A 107 7.46 10.91 -8.21
CA ARG A 107 7.87 11.34 -6.86
C ARG A 107 7.87 10.15 -5.91
N ILE A 108 8.99 9.95 -5.24
CA ILE A 108 9.23 8.80 -4.36
C ILE A 108 9.17 9.27 -2.91
N ALA A 109 8.40 8.55 -2.11
CA ALA A 109 8.35 8.67 -0.67
C ALA A 109 9.01 7.44 -0.03
N GLY A 110 9.86 7.63 0.98
CA GLY A 110 10.57 6.54 1.63
C GLY A 110 11.78 6.98 2.46
N LEU A 111 12.86 6.22 2.36
CA LEU A 111 14.11 6.37 3.11
C LEU A 111 14.71 7.78 3.00
N HIS A 112 14.66 8.39 1.81
CA HIS A 112 15.21 9.72 1.56
C HIS A 112 14.23 10.86 1.86
N GLY A 113 13.06 10.55 2.45
CA GLY A 113 12.00 11.51 2.77
C GLY A 113 10.84 11.46 1.78
N GLY A 114 10.19 12.60 1.57
CA GLY A 114 8.97 12.70 0.77
C GLY A 114 7.72 12.33 1.56
N GLY A 115 6.58 12.28 0.85
CA GLY A 115 5.29 11.96 1.46
C GLY A 115 4.27 11.54 0.41
N LEU A 116 3.41 10.61 0.81
CA LEU A 116 2.20 10.24 0.07
C LEU A 116 1.01 11.02 0.63
N HIS A 117 -0.15 10.94 -0.03
CA HIS A 117 -1.36 11.58 0.49
C HIS A 117 -1.77 10.92 1.81
N SER A 118 -2.00 11.72 2.85
CA SER A 118 -2.47 11.22 4.16
C SER A 118 -3.99 11.15 4.25
N THR A 119 -4.70 11.77 3.30
CA THR A 119 -6.16 11.81 3.24
C THR A 119 -6.68 11.59 1.83
N THR A 120 -7.95 11.19 1.75
CA THR A 120 -8.73 11.08 0.51
C THR A 120 -9.88 12.09 0.51
N GLU A 121 -10.45 12.37 -0.66
CA GLU A 121 -11.57 13.31 -0.79
C GLU A 121 -12.84 12.84 -0.06
N ASP A 122 -13.05 11.52 0.04
CA ASP A 122 -14.19 10.89 0.71
C ASP A 122 -13.96 10.62 2.21
N GLY A 123 -12.98 11.29 2.82
CA GLY A 123 -12.85 11.36 4.28
C GLY A 123 -11.97 10.30 4.93
N TRP A 124 -11.38 9.37 4.18
CA TRP A 124 -10.38 8.46 4.75
C TRP A 124 -9.09 9.20 5.09
N SER A 125 -8.49 8.85 6.23
CA SER A 125 -7.19 9.33 6.67
C SER A 125 -6.29 8.17 7.13
N VAL A 126 -4.99 8.37 6.98
CA VAL A 126 -3.97 7.45 7.48
C VAL A 126 -2.95 8.20 8.32
N ASP A 127 -2.68 7.65 9.50
CA ASP A 127 -1.78 8.24 10.49
C ASP A 127 -0.73 7.23 10.95
N VAL A 128 0.46 7.73 11.26
CA VAL A 128 1.54 6.93 11.84
C VAL A 128 1.81 7.40 13.25
N VAL A 129 1.62 6.49 14.22
CA VAL A 129 1.90 6.76 15.63
C VAL A 129 3.00 5.84 16.15
N SER A 130 3.74 6.30 17.17
CA SER A 130 4.85 5.55 17.77
C SER A 130 4.79 5.59 19.30
N PRO A 131 3.72 5.03 19.92
CA PRO A 131 3.50 5.11 21.38
C PRO A 131 4.60 4.42 22.20
N ASP A 132 5.30 3.47 21.60
CA ASP A 132 6.43 2.72 22.12
C ASP A 132 7.59 2.69 21.12
N TRP A 133 8.07 3.88 20.73
CA TRP A 133 9.22 4.03 19.82
C TRP A 133 10.31 2.98 20.11
N PRO A 134 10.84 2.28 19.09
CA PRO A 134 10.79 2.59 17.64
C PRO A 134 9.65 1.94 16.86
N HIS A 135 8.66 1.33 17.53
CA HIS A 135 7.61 0.60 16.81
C HIS A 135 6.57 1.55 16.22
N HIS A 136 6.49 1.57 14.88
CA HIS A 136 5.50 2.38 14.17
C HIS A 136 4.19 1.61 14.00
N ARG A 137 3.08 2.31 14.16
CA ARG A 137 1.73 1.79 14.00
C ARG A 137 1.02 2.62 12.94
N VAL A 138 0.53 1.96 11.90
CA VAL A 138 -0.24 2.60 10.83
C VAL A 138 -1.72 2.45 11.14
N LEU A 139 -2.37 3.59 11.31
CA LEU A 139 -3.78 3.71 11.66
C LEU A 139 -4.54 4.19 10.43
N LEU A 140 -5.66 3.53 10.14
CA LEU A 140 -6.62 3.95 9.13
C LEU A 140 -7.87 4.43 9.86
N SER A 141 -8.45 5.54 9.44
CA SER A 141 -9.72 6.05 9.98
C SER A 141 -10.55 6.71 8.89
N ILE A 142 -11.82 6.93 9.18
CA ILE A 142 -12.74 7.70 8.34
C ILE A 142 -13.34 8.85 9.16
N ASP A 143 -13.68 9.96 8.51
CA ASP A 143 -14.36 11.12 9.10
C ASP A 143 -13.63 11.74 10.31
N GLY A 144 -12.29 11.72 10.31
CA GLY A 144 -11.48 12.25 11.40
C GLY A 144 -11.50 11.39 12.67
N GLY A 145 -11.87 10.11 12.56
CA GLY A 145 -12.03 9.16 13.66
C GLY A 145 -10.78 8.85 14.49
N LEU A 146 -9.61 9.42 14.17
CA LEU A 146 -8.43 9.25 15.00
C LEU A 146 -8.70 9.85 16.40
N CYS A 147 -8.71 9.01 17.42
CA CYS A 147 -9.03 9.33 18.82
C CYS A 147 -10.53 9.43 19.17
N HIS A 148 -11.44 9.35 18.21
CA HIS A 148 -12.89 9.27 18.47
C HIS A 148 -13.35 7.79 18.41
N GLY A 149 -13.99 7.31 19.49
CA GLY A 149 -14.60 5.97 19.58
C GLY A 149 -13.67 4.73 19.50
N PRO A 150 -14.21 3.50 19.63
CA PRO A 150 -13.41 2.31 19.87
C PRO A 150 -12.54 1.89 18.67
N ALA A 151 -11.38 1.31 18.96
CA ALA A 151 -10.56 0.64 17.95
C ALA A 151 -11.36 -0.48 17.28
N GLY A 152 -11.30 -0.55 15.94
CA GLY A 152 -12.09 -1.48 15.14
C GLY A 152 -13.46 -0.97 14.70
N GLY A 153 -13.90 0.20 15.20
CA GLY A 153 -15.14 0.87 14.82
C GLY A 153 -14.90 2.11 13.97
N ASP A 154 -14.20 3.09 14.52
CA ASP A 154 -13.96 4.40 13.89
C ASP A 154 -12.54 4.53 13.32
N TRP A 155 -11.63 3.70 13.82
CA TRP A 155 -10.23 3.63 13.39
C TRP A 155 -9.70 2.20 13.57
N TRP A 156 -8.73 1.82 12.74
CA TRP A 156 -8.17 0.48 12.66
C TRP A 156 -6.65 0.52 12.65
N LEU A 157 -6.01 -0.31 13.48
CA LEU A 157 -4.57 -0.55 13.38
C LEU A 157 -4.32 -1.57 12.28
N ILE A 158 -3.93 -1.10 11.10
CA ILE A 158 -3.78 -1.95 9.91
C ILE A 158 -2.36 -2.50 9.73
N HIS A 159 -1.36 -1.89 10.37
CA HIS A 159 0.01 -2.37 10.34
C HIS A 159 0.77 -2.01 11.61
N HIS A 160 1.60 -2.94 12.09
CA HIS A 160 2.50 -2.74 13.23
C HIS A 160 3.93 -3.14 12.84
N ALA A 161 4.76 -2.12 12.62
CA ALA A 161 6.15 -2.27 12.22
C ALA A 161 7.04 -2.52 13.45
N THR A 162 7.34 -3.79 13.70
CA THR A 162 8.13 -4.24 14.87
C THR A 162 9.58 -4.58 14.50
N HIS A 163 9.81 -5.10 13.29
CA HIS A 163 11.12 -5.63 12.89
C HIS A 163 11.69 -4.94 11.64
N ALA A 164 10.82 -4.44 10.76
CA ALA A 164 11.19 -3.77 9.53
C ALA A 164 10.79 -2.29 9.62
N PRO A 165 11.75 -1.35 9.52
CA PRO A 165 11.45 0.07 9.53
C PRO A 165 10.39 0.43 8.48
N LEU A 166 9.41 1.22 8.89
CA LEU A 166 8.44 1.83 7.98
C LEU A 166 9.20 2.81 7.07
N ARG A 167 9.01 2.69 5.75
CA ARG A 167 9.55 3.63 4.75
C ARG A 167 8.56 4.75 4.48
N THR A 168 7.32 4.37 4.20
CA THR A 168 6.24 5.32 3.96
C THR A 168 4.90 4.62 4.04
N THR A 169 3.85 5.40 4.20
CA THR A 169 2.46 4.97 4.08
C THR A 169 1.64 6.13 3.52
N GLY A 170 0.59 5.81 2.78
CA GLY A 170 -0.32 6.83 2.25
C GLY A 170 -1.12 6.38 1.05
N PHE A 171 -2.05 7.22 0.67
CA PHE A 171 -2.93 7.02 -0.46
C PHE A 171 -2.27 7.41 -1.78
N SER A 172 -2.74 6.78 -2.85
CA SER A 172 -2.51 7.22 -4.20
C SER A 172 -3.23 8.55 -4.47
N PRO A 173 -2.83 9.32 -5.50
CA PRO A 173 -3.47 10.60 -5.83
C PRO A 173 -4.98 10.50 -6.08
N SER A 174 -5.47 9.36 -6.60
CA SER A 174 -6.91 9.12 -6.77
C SER A 174 -7.63 8.74 -5.47
N GLY A 175 -6.90 8.46 -4.40
CA GLY A 175 -7.44 7.95 -3.14
C GLY A 175 -7.92 6.49 -3.20
N HIS A 176 -7.75 5.80 -4.33
CA HIS A 176 -8.27 4.45 -4.53
C HIS A 176 -7.38 3.34 -3.97
N THR A 177 -6.10 3.64 -3.75
CA THR A 177 -5.12 2.70 -3.19
C THR A 177 -4.45 3.29 -1.96
N LEU A 178 -4.31 2.49 -0.92
CA LEU A 178 -3.48 2.76 0.26
C LEU A 178 -2.25 1.84 0.22
N ALA A 179 -1.07 2.41 0.36
CA ALA A 179 0.18 1.67 0.45
C ALA A 179 0.76 1.73 1.87
N VAL A 180 1.31 0.61 2.33
CA VAL A 180 2.18 0.53 3.51
C VAL A 180 3.48 -0.14 3.08
N ALA A 181 4.57 0.63 3.07
CA ALA A 181 5.88 0.17 2.64
C ALA A 181 6.85 0.11 3.83
N THR A 182 7.41 -1.06 4.09
CA THR A 182 8.52 -1.25 5.03
C THR A 182 9.80 -1.55 4.27
N SER A 183 10.94 -1.64 4.95
CA SER A 183 12.21 -2.00 4.31
C SER A 183 12.24 -3.41 3.67
N THR A 184 11.24 -4.25 3.94
CA THR A 184 11.20 -5.65 3.47
C THR A 184 9.92 -6.03 2.75
N HIS A 185 8.85 -5.23 2.83
CA HIS A 185 7.55 -5.58 2.28
C HIS A 185 6.82 -4.35 1.73
N LEU A 186 6.00 -4.60 0.70
CA LEU A 186 4.99 -3.68 0.23
C LEU A 186 3.60 -4.29 0.44
N THR A 187 2.75 -3.60 1.19
CA THR A 187 1.33 -3.91 1.28
C THR A 187 0.55 -2.86 0.49
N LEU A 188 -0.37 -3.32 -0.36
CA LEU A 188 -1.33 -2.47 -1.06
C LEU A 188 -2.74 -2.90 -0.69
N LEU A 189 -3.58 -1.92 -0.38
CA LEU A 189 -4.99 -2.05 -0.14
C LEU A 189 -5.71 -1.22 -1.20
N THR A 190 -6.63 -1.82 -1.95
CA THR A 190 -7.44 -1.12 -2.96
C THR A 190 -8.90 -1.19 -2.58
N ARG A 191 -9.66 -0.15 -2.93
CA ARG A 191 -11.13 -0.14 -2.85
C ARG A 191 -11.80 -0.32 -4.22
N VAL A 192 -11.00 -0.46 -5.28
CA VAL A 192 -11.49 -0.79 -6.62
C VAL A 192 -11.62 -2.31 -6.70
N PRO A 193 -12.78 -2.84 -7.13
CA PRO A 193 -12.91 -4.27 -7.34
C PRO A 193 -11.91 -4.73 -8.40
N SER A 194 -11.17 -5.80 -8.09
CA SER A 194 -10.35 -6.46 -9.10
C SER A 194 -11.27 -7.07 -10.15
N PRO A 195 -11.01 -6.90 -11.46
CA PRO A 195 -11.81 -7.55 -12.52
C PRO A 195 -11.78 -9.08 -12.45
N VAL A 196 -10.89 -9.68 -11.64
CA VAL A 196 -10.85 -11.12 -11.37
C VAL A 196 -11.93 -11.57 -10.37
N ASP A 197 -12.41 -10.65 -9.52
CA ASP A 197 -13.44 -10.89 -8.51
C ASP A 197 -14.83 -10.35 -8.92
N GLU A 198 -14.99 -9.85 -10.15
CA GLU A 198 -16.32 -9.56 -10.69
C GLU A 198 -17.14 -10.85 -10.81
N PRO A 199 -18.33 -10.94 -10.18
CA PRO A 199 -19.25 -12.02 -10.48
C PRO A 199 -19.61 -11.93 -11.97
N PRO A 200 -19.72 -13.06 -12.69
CA PRO A 200 -20.07 -13.02 -14.10
C PRO A 200 -21.39 -12.27 -14.26
N ILE A 201 -21.37 -11.24 -15.12
CA ILE A 201 -22.52 -10.39 -15.44
C ILE A 201 -23.69 -11.22 -16.02
N ASP A 202 -23.41 -12.46 -16.45
CA ASP A 202 -24.41 -13.39 -16.96
C ASP A 202 -24.39 -14.69 -16.14
N GLY A 203 -25.49 -14.99 -15.45
CA GLY A 203 -25.63 -16.03 -14.42
C GLY A 203 -25.49 -17.49 -14.88
N ARG A 204 -24.49 -17.81 -15.69
CA ARG A 204 -24.17 -19.18 -16.08
C ARG A 204 -23.05 -19.74 -15.20
N PRO A 205 -23.27 -20.88 -14.52
CA PRO A 205 -22.21 -21.54 -13.77
C PRO A 205 -21.08 -21.98 -14.71
N ARG A 206 -19.83 -21.85 -14.26
CA ARG A 206 -18.65 -22.36 -14.96
C ARG A 206 -18.78 -23.88 -15.11
N THR A 207 -19.14 -24.35 -16.30
CA THR A 207 -19.13 -25.78 -16.62
C THR A 207 -17.68 -26.26 -16.70
N HIS A 208 -17.24 -27.05 -15.72
CA HIS A 208 -16.04 -27.85 -15.86
C HIS A 208 -16.21 -28.82 -17.03
N PRO A 209 -15.18 -29.02 -17.89
CA PRO A 209 -15.25 -30.04 -18.92
C PRO A 209 -15.26 -31.42 -18.25
N ALA A 210 -16.30 -32.21 -18.56
CA ALA A 210 -16.45 -33.57 -18.09
C ALA A 210 -15.25 -34.41 -18.57
N LEU A 211 -14.56 -35.05 -17.62
CA LEU A 211 -13.57 -36.09 -17.89
C LEU A 211 -14.23 -37.20 -18.70
N GLY A 212 -13.74 -37.39 -19.92
CA GLY A 212 -14.20 -38.41 -20.85
C GLY A 212 -14.06 -39.81 -20.25
N ARG A 213 -15.15 -40.59 -20.34
CA ARG A 213 -15.11 -42.04 -20.19
C ARG A 213 -14.34 -42.63 -21.38
N LEU A 214 -13.28 -43.38 -21.09
CA LEU A 214 -12.71 -44.37 -22.03
C LEU A 214 -13.40 -45.73 -21.79
N PRO A 215 -13.74 -46.49 -22.85
CA PRO A 215 -14.30 -47.82 -22.71
C PRO A 215 -13.21 -48.91 -22.71
N HIS A 216 -13.36 -49.91 -21.85
CA HIS A 216 -13.02 -51.31 -22.10
C HIS A 216 -13.95 -52.21 -21.28
#